data_AF-A0A9E4JLL2-F1
#
_entry.id   AF-A0A9E4JLL2-F1
#
_cell.length_a   1.000
_cell.length_b   1.000
_cell.length_c   1.000
_cell.angle_alpha   90.00
_cell.angle_beta   90.00
_cell.angle_gamma   90.00
#
_symmetry.space_group_name_H-M   'P 1'
#
loop_
_entity.id
_entity.type
_entity.pdbx_description
1 polymer ?
#
loop_
_entity_poly.entity_id
_entity_poly.type
_entity_poly.pdbx_seq_one_letter_code
_entity_poly.pdbx_strand_id
1 'polypeptide(L)'
;MKSYLKTTVGVVATSICLSLVAGQAAQAADFTTVGSEWNIVKDSFKDGTDGGLNGVGSPSKYEMFGMAIKADQDTVSIAINANIPLLGNYSGSAADQNVGYGDLFFNFSGMTFKDASAANKLFGIRFAGSNDSGVGSVGVYGDVQAKSVVSSNSGWGSFSSYQSWVEGNNRDKTPGATGTKSGAVGFGDLSAAEAKDYIGDTNIQNVMASGNLLGGITMLSNDELAGLDFGTGNQEVFSLAHTFGFSFDRNFLPDGDALISLLAECANDGMAMAMNFEPNKVAVAASVPEPTTVTSLAVVSLALAGSKVRKQNKA
;
A
#
# COMPACT_ATOMS: atom_id res chain seq x y z
N MET A 1 -32.23 -66.28 -29.89
CA MET A 1 -30.85 -66.77 -29.70
C MET A 1 -29.90 -65.66 -30.17
N LYS A 2 -29.11 -65.08 -29.24
CA LYS A 2 -27.97 -64.13 -29.42
C LYS A 2 -28.25 -62.78 -30.12
N SER A 3 -27.69 -61.63 -29.77
CA SER A 3 -27.11 -61.01 -28.57
C SER A 3 -26.78 -59.58 -29.02
N TYR A 4 -27.49 -58.54 -28.59
CA TYR A 4 -27.11 -57.14 -28.86
C TYR A 4 -26.45 -56.55 -27.62
N LEU A 5 -25.12 -56.50 -27.67
CA LEU A 5 -24.23 -55.88 -26.70
C LEU A 5 -24.36 -54.36 -26.85
N LYS A 6 -24.94 -53.69 -25.85
CA LYS A 6 -24.93 -52.21 -25.76
C LYS A 6 -23.62 -51.77 -25.11
N THR A 7 -22.66 -51.35 -25.92
CA THR A 7 -21.44 -50.69 -25.43
C THR A 7 -21.79 -49.27 -24.99
N THR A 8 -21.75 -49.02 -23.69
CA THR A 8 -21.87 -47.67 -23.12
C THR A 8 -20.46 -47.09 -23.03
N VAL A 9 -20.12 -46.14 -23.90
CA VAL A 9 -18.88 -45.38 -23.81
C VAL A 9 -19.08 -44.30 -22.76
N GLY A 10 -18.55 -44.53 -21.55
CA GLY A 10 -18.44 -43.51 -20.53
C GLY A 10 -17.29 -42.56 -20.87
N VAL A 11 -17.61 -41.32 -21.23
CA VAL A 11 -16.61 -40.25 -21.36
C VAL A 11 -16.38 -39.71 -19.94
N VAL A 12 -15.25 -40.08 -19.34
CA VAL A 12 -14.76 -39.44 -18.12
C VAL A 12 -14.07 -38.15 -18.55
N ALA A 13 -14.74 -37.02 -18.32
CA ALA A 13 -14.14 -35.70 -18.47
C ALA A 13 -13.24 -35.44 -17.25
N THR A 14 -11.95 -35.76 -17.39
CA THR A 14 -10.94 -35.42 -16.38
C THR A 14 -10.69 -33.92 -16.44
N SER A 15 -11.32 -33.16 -15.54
CA SER A 15 -11.05 -31.74 -15.37
C SER A 15 -9.66 -31.59 -14.74
N ILE A 16 -8.66 -31.28 -15.57
CA ILE A 16 -7.31 -30.93 -15.11
C ILE A 16 -7.37 -29.51 -14.56
N CYS A 17 -7.48 -29.38 -13.23
CA CYS A 17 -7.19 -28.11 -12.57
C CYS A 17 -5.68 -27.86 -12.68
N LEU A 18 -5.28 -27.06 -13.67
CA LEU A 18 -3.95 -26.45 -13.69
C LEU A 18 -3.90 -25.43 -12.55
N SER A 19 -3.44 -25.85 -11.38
CA SER A 19 -2.98 -24.93 -10.34
C SER A 19 -1.72 -24.25 -10.87
N LEU A 20 -1.88 -23.07 -11.46
CA LEU A 20 -0.80 -22.13 -11.69
C LEU A 20 -0.18 -21.82 -10.34
N VAL A 21 0.95 -22.48 -10.04
CA VAL A 21 1.86 -22.05 -8.98
C VAL A 21 2.50 -20.78 -9.52
N ALA A 22 1.85 -19.63 -9.29
CA ALA A 22 2.53 -18.36 -9.38
C ALA A 22 3.68 -18.44 -8.37
N GLY A 23 4.92 -18.26 -8.84
CA GLY A 23 6.08 -18.22 -7.97
C GLY A 23 5.84 -17.14 -6.92
N GLN A 24 5.68 -17.55 -5.66
CA GLN A 24 5.74 -16.63 -4.54
C GLN A 24 7.17 -16.09 -4.52
N ALA A 25 7.34 -14.84 -4.98
CA ALA A 25 8.55 -14.11 -4.71
C ALA A 25 8.58 -13.86 -3.19
N ALA A 26 9.69 -14.20 -2.57
CA ALA A 26 9.89 -14.00 -1.14
C ALA A 26 9.82 -12.51 -0.82
N GLN A 27 8.93 -12.12 0.08
CA GLN A 27 9.02 -10.85 0.79
C GLN A 27 9.36 -11.20 2.23
N ALA A 28 10.63 -11.03 2.59
CA ALA A 28 11.09 -11.16 3.97
C ALA A 28 10.93 -9.83 4.72
N ALA A 29 9.83 -9.11 4.49
CA ALA A 29 9.49 -7.95 5.29
C ALA A 29 8.65 -8.41 6.49
N ASP A 30 9.04 -8.02 7.69
CA ASP A 30 8.21 -8.24 8.89
C ASP A 30 7.04 -7.25 8.85
N PHE A 31 5.83 -7.76 8.57
CA PHE A 31 4.65 -6.92 8.47
C PHE A 31 4.18 -6.45 9.85
N THR A 32 3.98 -5.14 10.00
CA THR A 32 3.41 -4.55 11.21
C THR A 32 1.89 -4.44 11.07
N THR A 33 1.14 -4.95 12.05
CA THR A 33 -0.33 -4.80 12.07
C THR A 33 -0.71 -3.34 12.22
N VAL A 34 -1.48 -2.82 11.26
CA VAL A 34 -2.01 -1.46 11.31
C VAL A 34 -3.10 -1.38 12.38
N GLY A 35 -2.98 -0.39 13.26
CA GLY A 35 -3.97 -0.09 14.30
C GLY A 35 -4.32 1.38 14.34
N SER A 36 -5.06 1.80 15.38
CA SER A 36 -5.50 3.19 15.58
C SER A 36 -4.35 4.15 15.90
N GLU A 37 -3.21 3.63 16.32
CA GLU A 37 -1.99 4.39 16.59
C GLU A 37 -1.12 4.51 15.34
N TRP A 38 -0.33 5.58 15.27
CA TRP A 38 0.61 5.80 14.17
C TRP A 38 1.75 4.78 14.19
N ASN A 39 1.86 4.02 13.11
CA ASN A 39 3.02 3.20 12.78
C ASN A 39 3.92 4.02 11.87
N ILE A 40 5.12 4.36 12.34
CA ILE A 40 6.07 5.23 11.63
C ILE A 40 7.22 4.38 11.12
N VAL A 41 7.50 4.52 9.83
CA VAL A 41 8.68 4.00 9.17
C VAL A 41 9.57 5.17 8.80
N LYS A 42 10.85 5.08 9.16
CA LYS A 42 11.86 6.09 8.85
C LYS A 42 12.69 5.60 7.69
N ASP A 43 12.96 6.50 6.77
CA ASP A 43 13.90 6.23 5.69
C ASP A 43 15.34 6.53 6.13
N SER A 44 16.30 6.24 5.27
CA SER A 44 17.64 6.81 5.41
C SER A 44 17.56 8.33 5.28
N PHE A 45 18.44 9.04 5.98
CA PHE A 45 18.56 10.51 5.89
C PHE A 45 19.74 10.90 4.98
N LYS A 46 20.16 9.97 4.13
CA LYS A 46 21.49 9.92 3.52
C LYS A 46 21.48 9.41 2.08
N ASP A 47 20.38 9.50 1.38
CA ASP A 47 20.25 8.88 0.05
C ASP A 47 19.45 9.67 -0.97
N GLY A 48 18.59 10.59 -0.53
CA GLY A 48 18.02 11.59 -1.42
C GLY A 48 19.10 12.36 -2.19
N THR A 49 18.85 12.56 -3.49
CA THR A 49 19.83 13.18 -4.39
C THR A 49 19.23 14.23 -5.31
N ASP A 50 19.89 15.39 -5.41
CA ASP A 50 19.53 16.45 -6.35
C ASP A 50 20.11 16.24 -7.76
N GLY A 51 20.79 15.11 -8.01
CA GLY A 51 21.48 14.84 -9.28
C GLY A 51 22.70 15.75 -9.54
N GLY A 52 23.13 16.56 -8.57
CA GLY A 52 24.15 17.61 -8.72
C GLY A 52 25.23 17.68 -7.64
N LEU A 53 25.90 18.85 -7.52
CA LEU A 53 26.94 19.12 -6.51
C LEU A 53 26.39 19.36 -5.09
N ASN A 54 25.07 19.43 -4.94
CA ASN A 54 24.42 19.89 -3.69
C ASN A 54 24.47 18.87 -2.56
N GLY A 55 24.73 17.59 -2.85
CA GLY A 55 24.99 16.58 -1.83
C GLY A 55 24.04 15.39 -1.98
N VAL A 56 24.30 14.39 -1.15
CA VAL A 56 23.44 13.24 -0.89
C VAL A 56 22.91 13.39 0.54
N GLY A 57 21.68 12.96 0.80
CA GLY A 57 21.05 13.00 2.12
C GLY A 57 20.31 14.30 2.40
N SER A 58 20.07 14.56 3.68
CA SER A 58 19.17 15.60 4.20
C SER A 58 19.20 17.02 3.57
N PRO A 59 20.30 17.50 2.96
CA PRO A 59 20.28 18.77 2.21
C PRO A 59 19.64 18.68 0.82
N SER A 60 19.38 17.49 0.29
CA SER A 60 18.70 17.29 -0.98
C SER A 60 17.25 17.76 -0.88
N LYS A 61 16.77 18.50 -1.87
CA LYS A 61 15.35 18.88 -1.97
C LYS A 61 14.43 17.69 -2.29
N TYR A 62 15.00 16.52 -2.56
CA TYR A 62 14.24 15.28 -2.82
C TYR A 62 14.31 14.27 -1.67
N GLU A 63 15.01 14.60 -0.59
CA GLU A 63 15.11 13.72 0.57
C GLU A 63 13.73 13.36 1.13
N MET A 64 13.47 12.07 1.32
CA MET A 64 12.34 11.53 2.05
C MET A 64 12.80 11.03 3.42
N PHE A 65 12.09 11.38 4.49
CA PHE A 65 12.51 11.02 5.84
C PHE A 65 11.66 9.93 6.47
N GLY A 66 10.40 9.80 6.06
CA GLY A 66 9.55 8.74 6.57
C GLY A 66 8.08 8.86 6.16
N MET A 67 7.38 7.76 6.45
CA MET A 67 5.95 7.59 6.24
C MET A 67 5.31 7.04 7.51
N ALA A 68 4.12 7.54 7.84
CA ALA A 68 3.34 7.03 8.96
C ALA A 68 1.97 6.58 8.48
N ILE A 69 1.46 5.50 9.06
CA ILE A 69 0.11 5.00 8.79
C ILE A 69 -0.61 4.67 10.10
N LYS A 70 -1.91 4.95 10.13
CA LYS A 70 -2.83 4.39 11.10
C LYS A 70 -4.14 4.03 10.39
N ALA A 71 -4.87 3.08 10.94
CA ALA A 71 -6.19 2.75 10.44
C ALA A 71 -7.12 2.35 11.58
N ASP A 72 -8.39 2.70 11.43
CA ASP A 72 -9.48 2.13 12.22
C ASP A 72 -10.45 1.38 11.30
N GLN A 73 -11.68 1.15 11.77
CA GLN A 73 -12.68 0.41 11.00
C GLN A 73 -13.14 1.16 9.74
N ASP A 74 -13.09 2.48 9.74
CA ASP A 74 -13.69 3.29 8.69
C ASP A 74 -12.63 4.06 7.88
N THR A 75 -11.48 4.33 8.48
CA THR A 75 -10.51 5.29 7.93
C THR A 75 -9.10 4.72 7.92
N VAL A 76 -8.39 4.92 6.82
CA VAL A 76 -6.92 4.84 6.76
C VAL A 76 -6.39 6.27 6.69
N SER A 77 -5.39 6.58 7.52
CA SER A 77 -4.70 7.87 7.54
C SER A 77 -3.21 7.67 7.30
N ILE A 78 -2.63 8.52 6.46
CA ILE A 78 -1.22 8.45 6.06
C ILE A 78 -0.61 9.84 6.24
N ALA A 79 0.63 9.87 6.74
CA ALA A 79 1.45 11.08 6.78
C ALA A 79 2.80 10.82 6.12
N ILE A 80 3.32 11.85 5.46
CA ILE A 80 4.60 11.82 4.73
C ILE A 80 5.44 12.98 5.23
N ASN A 81 6.74 12.73 5.44
CA ASN A 81 7.72 13.75 5.76
C ASN A 81 8.87 13.70 4.75
N ALA A 82 9.12 14.79 4.05
CA ALA A 82 10.17 14.90 3.03
C ALA A 82 10.53 16.37 2.76
N ASN A 83 11.66 16.62 2.11
CA ASN A 83 12.03 17.93 1.56
C ASN A 83 11.28 18.27 0.25
N ILE A 84 10.38 17.40 -0.20
CA ILE A 84 9.51 17.62 -1.35
C ILE A 84 8.22 18.31 -0.87
N PRO A 85 7.92 19.55 -1.27
CA PRO A 85 6.63 20.15 -0.97
C PRO A 85 5.52 19.43 -1.75
N LEU A 86 4.27 19.52 -1.28
CA LEU A 86 3.11 18.84 -1.92
C LEU A 86 2.94 19.16 -3.41
N LEU A 87 3.36 20.35 -3.84
CA LEU A 87 3.30 20.80 -5.24
C LEU A 87 4.57 20.50 -6.05
N GLY A 88 5.52 19.77 -5.46
CA GLY A 88 6.81 19.45 -6.07
C GLY A 88 7.80 20.62 -6.11
N ASN A 89 9.02 20.29 -6.52
CA ASN A 89 10.11 21.24 -6.66
C ASN A 89 10.28 21.64 -8.12
N TYR A 90 10.65 22.90 -8.36
CA TYR A 90 11.06 23.33 -9.70
C TYR A 90 12.33 22.58 -10.14
N SER A 91 12.33 22.10 -11.38
CA SER A 91 13.49 21.46 -12.02
C SER A 91 13.53 21.79 -13.50
N GLY A 92 14.47 22.63 -13.94
CA GLY A 92 14.61 22.99 -15.36
C GLY A 92 14.95 21.83 -16.30
N SER A 93 15.28 20.66 -15.75
CA SER A 93 15.57 19.44 -16.51
C SER A 93 14.39 18.47 -16.60
N ALA A 94 13.29 18.72 -15.88
CA ALA A 94 12.08 17.92 -15.98
C ALA A 94 11.20 18.39 -17.14
N ALA A 95 10.43 17.48 -17.74
CA ALA A 95 9.64 17.73 -18.94
C ALA A 95 8.60 18.86 -18.75
N ASP A 96 7.98 18.94 -17.58
CA ASP A 96 7.00 19.96 -17.21
C ASP A 96 7.58 21.05 -16.27
N GLN A 97 8.89 20.99 -16.02
CA GLN A 97 9.65 21.81 -15.07
C GLN A 97 9.29 21.62 -13.58
N ASN A 98 8.60 20.53 -13.24
CA ASN A 98 8.30 20.11 -11.89
C ASN A 98 8.92 18.73 -11.62
N VAL A 99 9.32 18.48 -10.38
CA VAL A 99 9.58 17.13 -9.89
C VAL A 99 8.96 17.05 -8.51
N GLY A 100 7.89 16.29 -8.40
CA GLY A 100 7.16 16.05 -7.16
C GLY A 100 7.23 14.60 -6.72
N TYR A 101 6.16 14.20 -6.05
CA TYR A 101 5.92 12.83 -5.65
C TYR A 101 5.38 12.01 -6.80
N GLY A 102 5.78 10.75 -6.85
CA GLY A 102 5.02 9.73 -7.54
C GLY A 102 3.64 9.51 -6.90
N ASP A 103 2.95 8.47 -7.34
CA ASP A 103 1.75 8.01 -6.62
C ASP A 103 2.14 7.09 -5.47
N LEU A 104 1.33 7.06 -4.41
CA LEU A 104 1.51 6.11 -3.31
C LEU A 104 0.82 4.80 -3.68
N PHE A 105 1.55 3.69 -3.71
CA PHE A 105 1.01 2.39 -4.12
C PHE A 105 0.85 1.45 -2.94
N PHE A 106 -0.17 0.61 -3.01
CA PHE A 106 -0.38 -0.54 -2.13
C PHE A 106 -0.40 -1.81 -2.97
N ASN A 107 0.41 -2.78 -2.58
CA ASN A 107 0.47 -4.08 -3.24
C ASN A 107 0.13 -5.19 -2.25
N PHE A 108 -1.11 -5.67 -2.32
CA PHE A 108 -1.63 -6.78 -1.51
C PHE A 108 -1.41 -8.17 -2.15
N SER A 109 -0.76 -8.21 -3.33
CA SER A 109 -0.76 -9.43 -4.16
C SER A 109 0.34 -10.44 -3.81
N GLY A 110 1.33 -10.03 -3.02
CA GLY A 110 2.57 -10.79 -2.79
C GLY A 110 3.47 -10.90 -4.03
N MET A 111 3.14 -10.22 -5.14
CA MET A 111 3.96 -10.17 -6.35
C MET A 111 4.98 -9.04 -6.26
N THR A 112 6.00 -9.08 -7.13
CA THR A 112 6.83 -7.89 -7.39
C THR A 112 5.97 -6.72 -7.85
N PHE A 113 6.45 -5.49 -7.69
CA PHE A 113 5.71 -4.30 -8.10
C PHE A 113 5.32 -4.35 -9.57
N LYS A 114 6.27 -4.73 -10.44
CA LYS A 114 6.09 -4.80 -11.89
C LYS A 114 5.05 -5.85 -12.28
N ASP A 115 5.05 -7.01 -11.65
CA ASP A 115 4.10 -8.08 -11.96
C ASP A 115 2.70 -7.74 -11.46
N ALA A 116 2.58 -7.15 -10.26
CA ALA A 116 1.31 -6.65 -9.75
C ALA A 116 0.72 -5.55 -10.67
N SER A 117 1.55 -4.61 -11.11
CA SER A 117 1.19 -3.56 -12.08
C SER A 117 0.71 -4.14 -13.42
N ALA A 118 1.44 -5.11 -13.98
CA ALA A 118 1.06 -5.76 -15.23
C ALA A 118 -0.26 -6.55 -15.13
N ALA A 119 -0.58 -7.04 -13.93
CA ALA A 119 -1.82 -7.74 -13.62
C ALA A 119 -2.98 -6.84 -13.16
N ASN A 120 -2.78 -5.50 -13.13
CA ASN A 120 -3.72 -4.52 -12.58
C ASN A 120 -4.12 -4.84 -11.12
N LYS A 121 -3.17 -5.29 -10.30
CA LYS A 121 -3.39 -5.70 -8.91
C LYS A 121 -2.91 -4.67 -7.88
N LEU A 122 -2.47 -3.51 -8.33
CA LEU A 122 -2.09 -2.42 -7.44
C LEU A 122 -3.35 -1.64 -7.03
N PHE A 123 -3.27 -1.06 -5.84
CA PHE A 123 -4.05 0.10 -5.48
C PHE A 123 -3.10 1.30 -5.46
N GLY A 124 -3.63 2.48 -5.74
CA GLY A 124 -2.84 3.71 -5.84
C GLY A 124 -3.57 4.89 -5.25
N ILE A 125 -2.82 5.84 -4.70
CA ILE A 125 -3.34 7.09 -4.19
C ILE A 125 -2.63 8.22 -4.89
N ARG A 126 -3.38 8.97 -5.68
CA ARG A 126 -2.94 10.26 -6.21
C ARG A 126 -3.28 11.31 -5.17
N PHE A 127 -2.30 11.78 -4.41
CA PHE A 127 -2.51 12.80 -3.38
C PHE A 127 -1.97 14.18 -3.78
N ALA A 128 -1.00 14.23 -4.69
CA ALA A 128 -0.45 15.45 -5.25
C ALA A 128 -1.04 15.72 -6.63
N GLY A 129 -1.70 16.87 -6.81
CA GLY A 129 -2.30 17.24 -8.09
C GLY A 129 -1.30 17.62 -9.18
N SER A 130 -0.05 17.91 -8.81
CA SER A 130 1.02 18.31 -9.72
C SER A 130 1.83 17.15 -10.29
N ASN A 131 1.58 15.90 -9.87
CA ASN A 131 2.34 14.76 -10.39
C ASN A 131 1.91 14.32 -11.80
N ASP A 132 2.81 13.66 -12.52
CA ASP A 132 2.73 13.11 -13.88
C ASP A 132 1.86 11.84 -14.00
N SER A 133 1.00 11.62 -13.00
CA SER A 133 0.07 10.51 -12.99
C SER A 133 -0.85 10.54 -14.21
N GLY A 134 -1.14 9.36 -14.76
CA GLY A 134 -2.02 9.16 -15.90
C GLY A 134 -3.51 9.21 -15.54
N VAL A 135 -3.86 9.13 -14.24
CA VAL A 135 -5.25 9.25 -13.77
C VAL A 135 -5.61 10.70 -13.51
N GLY A 136 -6.87 11.10 -13.72
CA GLY A 136 -7.23 12.52 -13.84
C GLY A 136 -7.48 13.30 -12.54
N SER A 137 -7.62 12.67 -11.38
CA SER A 137 -8.03 13.36 -10.14
C SER A 137 -7.27 12.85 -8.93
N VAL A 138 -7.19 13.69 -7.90
CA VAL A 138 -6.72 13.28 -6.58
C VAL A 138 -7.73 12.31 -5.98
N GLY A 139 -7.27 11.18 -5.44
CA GLY A 139 -8.15 10.12 -4.94
C GLY A 139 -7.46 8.76 -4.79
N VAL A 140 -8.25 7.80 -4.32
CA VAL A 140 -7.87 6.39 -4.18
C VAL A 140 -8.34 5.61 -5.40
N TYR A 141 -7.47 4.77 -5.93
CA TYR A 141 -7.66 4.02 -7.16
C TYR A 141 -7.44 2.53 -6.92
N GLY A 142 -8.29 1.70 -7.52
CA GLY A 142 -8.14 0.25 -7.64
C GLY A 142 -7.86 -0.16 -9.08
N ASP A 143 -7.55 -1.44 -9.28
CA ASP A 143 -7.19 -2.01 -10.59
C ASP A 143 -6.05 -1.22 -11.29
N VAL A 144 -5.07 -0.79 -10.51
CA VAL A 144 -4.06 0.16 -10.97
C VAL A 144 -2.98 -0.55 -11.79
N GLN A 145 -2.66 0.06 -12.93
CA GLN A 145 -1.43 -0.17 -13.66
C GLN A 145 -0.51 1.04 -13.48
N ALA A 146 0.77 0.80 -13.23
CA ALA A 146 1.77 1.84 -13.07
C ALA A 146 2.65 2.01 -14.33
N LYS A 147 3.20 3.21 -14.50
CA LYS A 147 4.20 3.58 -15.51
C LYS A 147 5.39 4.25 -14.83
N SER A 148 6.50 4.32 -15.56
CA SER A 148 7.66 5.12 -15.14
C SER A 148 7.56 6.52 -15.74
N VAL A 149 7.85 7.54 -14.94
CA VAL A 149 8.11 8.92 -15.40
C VAL A 149 9.53 9.39 -15.04
N VAL A 150 10.36 8.47 -14.55
CA VAL A 150 11.72 8.72 -14.06
C VAL A 150 12.58 9.44 -15.09
N SER A 151 12.61 8.96 -16.33
CA SER A 151 13.42 9.57 -17.39
C SER A 151 12.94 10.97 -17.79
N SER A 152 11.62 11.19 -17.80
CA SER A 152 11.02 12.51 -18.05
C SER A 152 11.37 13.53 -16.97
N ASN A 153 11.69 13.05 -15.77
CA ASN A 153 12.01 13.84 -14.59
C ASN A 153 13.52 13.89 -14.28
N SER A 154 14.36 13.59 -15.29
CA SER A 154 15.83 13.56 -15.15
C SER A 154 16.33 12.65 -14.03
N GLY A 155 15.59 11.58 -13.76
CA GLY A 155 15.94 10.55 -12.79
C GLY A 155 17.00 9.56 -13.27
N TRP A 156 17.38 8.66 -12.37
CA TRP A 156 18.38 7.63 -12.65
C TRP A 156 17.87 6.58 -13.65
N GLY A 157 18.76 6.09 -14.52
CA GLY A 157 18.41 5.03 -15.47
C GLY A 157 18.16 3.67 -14.82
N SER A 158 18.68 3.46 -13.60
CA SER A 158 18.43 2.25 -12.80
C SER A 158 18.61 2.49 -11.31
N PHE A 159 17.98 1.64 -10.49
CA PHE A 159 18.17 1.63 -9.05
C PHE A 159 19.63 1.36 -8.68
N SER A 160 20.29 0.41 -9.37
CA SER A 160 21.72 0.14 -9.14
C SER A 160 22.60 1.35 -9.43
N SER A 161 22.23 2.19 -10.41
CA SER A 161 22.97 3.41 -10.73
C SER A 161 22.78 4.48 -9.65
N TYR A 162 21.54 4.66 -9.20
CA TYR A 162 21.20 5.50 -8.04
C TYR A 162 21.99 5.07 -6.80
N GLN A 163 21.90 3.80 -6.42
CA GLN A 163 22.58 3.25 -5.26
C GLN A 163 24.09 3.40 -5.36
N SER A 164 24.69 3.03 -6.50
CA SER A 164 26.13 3.19 -6.71
C SER A 164 26.57 4.65 -6.62
N TRP A 165 25.73 5.59 -7.03
CA TRP A 165 26.02 7.02 -6.92
C TRP A 165 25.96 7.51 -5.48
N VAL A 166 24.92 7.12 -4.73
CA VAL A 166 24.73 7.46 -3.30
C VAL A 166 25.88 6.91 -2.46
N GLU A 167 26.12 5.61 -2.53
CA GLU A 167 27.13 4.91 -1.72
C GLU A 167 28.57 5.20 -2.19
N GLY A 168 28.74 5.53 -3.47
CA GLY A 168 30.02 5.89 -4.06
C GLY A 168 30.48 7.32 -3.76
N ASN A 169 29.56 8.21 -3.34
CA ASN A 169 29.87 9.62 -3.13
C ASN A 169 30.44 9.92 -1.74
N ASN A 170 31.54 10.67 -1.69
CA ASN A 170 32.03 11.32 -0.46
C ASN A 170 31.28 12.64 -0.20
N ARG A 171 29.99 12.70 -0.52
CA ARG A 171 29.18 13.93 -0.52
C ARG A 171 27.91 13.81 0.32
N ASP A 172 27.88 12.89 1.28
CA ASP A 172 26.94 13.02 2.39
C ASP A 172 27.20 14.39 3.05
N LYS A 173 26.20 15.26 2.96
CA LYS A 173 26.25 16.60 3.55
C LYS A 173 25.28 16.73 4.71
N THR A 174 24.75 15.61 5.21
CA THR A 174 23.92 15.58 6.40
C THR A 174 24.70 16.21 7.56
N PRO A 175 24.09 17.13 8.33
CA PRO A 175 24.71 17.71 9.51
C PRO A 175 25.35 16.65 10.42
N GLY A 176 26.65 16.81 10.70
CA GLY A 176 27.43 15.86 11.51
C GLY A 176 28.13 14.74 10.72
N ALA A 177 28.01 14.68 9.39
CA ALA A 177 28.76 13.74 8.55
C ALA A 177 30.27 14.03 8.58
N THR A 178 31.10 12.98 8.71
CA THR A 178 32.57 13.10 8.89
C THR A 178 33.37 13.06 7.58
N GLY A 179 32.72 13.18 6.41
CA GLY A 179 33.39 13.34 5.11
C GLY A 179 33.98 12.07 4.46
N THR A 180 33.69 10.88 4.99
CA THR A 180 33.95 9.58 4.33
C THR A 180 32.73 9.14 3.52
N LYS A 181 32.86 8.21 2.55
CA LYS A 181 31.71 7.57 1.86
C LYS A 181 30.65 7.19 2.90
N SER A 182 29.53 7.89 2.91
CA SER A 182 28.55 7.78 3.99
C SER A 182 27.10 7.89 3.55
N GLY A 183 26.85 8.14 2.25
CA GLY A 183 25.54 7.88 1.69
C GLY A 183 25.20 6.41 1.86
N ALA A 184 23.96 6.13 2.24
CA ALA A 184 23.48 4.78 2.47
C ALA A 184 22.04 4.74 2.02
N VAL A 185 21.74 3.92 1.00
CA VAL A 185 20.37 3.77 0.53
C VAL A 185 19.55 3.04 1.58
N GLY A 186 18.54 3.72 2.10
CA GLY A 186 17.42 3.15 2.82
C GLY A 186 16.22 3.03 1.89
N PHE A 187 15.19 2.32 2.35
CA PHE A 187 13.90 2.34 1.67
C PHE A 187 12.78 2.06 2.68
N GLY A 188 12.88 2.68 3.85
CA GLY A 188 12.03 2.39 5.00
C GLY A 188 12.20 0.96 5.57
N ASP A 189 11.12 0.17 5.56
CA ASP A 189 11.11 -1.21 6.10
C ASP A 189 11.86 -2.20 5.20
N LEU A 190 12.23 -1.80 3.98
CA LEU A 190 13.00 -2.65 3.07
C LEU A 190 14.47 -2.23 3.08
N SER A 191 15.37 -3.22 3.11
CA SER A 191 16.76 -2.97 2.74
C SER A 191 16.87 -2.58 1.26
N ALA A 192 17.97 -1.94 0.86
CA ALA A 192 18.19 -1.57 -0.54
C ALA A 192 18.11 -2.78 -1.51
N ALA A 193 18.53 -3.97 -1.05
CA ALA A 193 18.43 -5.20 -1.85
C ALA A 193 16.97 -5.64 -2.03
N GLU A 194 16.18 -5.64 -0.94
CA GLU A 194 14.75 -6.00 -0.98
C GLU A 194 13.94 -4.98 -1.78
N ALA A 195 14.23 -3.69 -1.62
CA ALA A 195 13.63 -2.64 -2.42
C ALA A 195 13.89 -2.90 -3.91
N LYS A 196 15.16 -3.09 -4.30
CA LYS A 196 15.52 -3.39 -5.70
C LYS A 196 14.82 -4.64 -6.25
N ASP A 197 14.72 -5.70 -5.46
CA ASP A 197 14.01 -6.92 -5.85
C ASP A 197 12.50 -6.68 -6.04
N TYR A 198 11.92 -5.81 -5.22
CA TYR A 198 10.49 -5.46 -5.26
C TYR A 198 10.14 -4.47 -6.38
N ILE A 199 10.78 -3.30 -6.43
CA ILE A 199 10.48 -2.23 -7.41
C ILE A 199 11.13 -2.48 -8.77
N GLY A 200 12.15 -3.33 -8.82
CA GLY A 200 12.94 -3.63 -10.01
C GLY A 200 14.11 -2.67 -10.21
N ASP A 201 15.06 -3.10 -11.04
CA ASP A 201 16.28 -2.31 -11.29
C ASP A 201 16.12 -1.24 -12.37
N THR A 202 15.35 -1.51 -13.42
CA THR A 202 15.19 -0.60 -14.57
C THR A 202 13.72 -0.34 -14.85
N ASN A 203 13.41 0.80 -15.48
CA ASN A 203 12.03 1.22 -15.75
C ASN A 203 11.17 1.23 -14.47
N ILE A 204 11.69 1.87 -13.42
CA ILE A 204 11.06 1.97 -12.10
C ILE A 204 9.72 2.66 -12.26
N GLN A 205 8.64 1.93 -11.99
CA GLN A 205 7.28 2.42 -12.12
C GLN A 205 6.88 3.16 -10.85
N ASN A 206 6.56 4.44 -10.97
CA ASN A 206 6.40 5.34 -9.83
C ASN A 206 5.17 6.25 -9.91
N VAL A 207 4.41 6.20 -11.00
CA VAL A 207 3.10 6.86 -11.10
C VAL A 207 2.10 5.93 -11.78
N MET A 208 0.82 6.15 -11.54
CA MET A 208 -0.27 5.40 -12.17
C MET A 208 -0.31 5.72 -13.66
N ALA A 209 -0.40 4.69 -14.49
CA ALA A 209 -0.76 4.83 -15.90
C ALA A 209 -2.28 4.91 -16.04
N SER A 210 -2.99 4.08 -15.28
CA SER A 210 -4.45 3.95 -15.26
C SER A 210 -4.92 3.35 -13.92
N GLY A 211 -6.22 3.45 -13.67
CA GLY A 211 -6.90 2.86 -12.52
C GLY A 211 -8.35 3.32 -12.44
N ASN A 212 -9.15 2.64 -11.64
CA ASN A 212 -10.56 2.98 -11.37
C ASN A 212 -10.64 3.81 -10.08
N LEU A 213 -11.19 5.03 -10.16
CA LEU A 213 -11.38 5.87 -8.97
C LEU A 213 -12.40 5.20 -8.04
N LEU A 214 -11.97 4.89 -6.81
CA LEU A 214 -12.80 4.31 -5.75
C LEU A 214 -13.43 5.40 -4.88
N GLY A 215 -12.69 6.48 -4.64
CA GLY A 215 -13.18 7.63 -3.87
C GLY A 215 -12.12 8.71 -3.67
N GLY A 216 -12.53 9.78 -2.99
CA GLY A 216 -11.66 10.91 -2.66
C GLY A 216 -10.78 10.66 -1.44
N ILE A 217 -9.86 11.60 -1.21
CA ILE A 217 -9.09 11.70 0.03
C ILE A 217 -9.44 13.00 0.75
N THR A 218 -9.22 13.06 2.06
CA THR A 218 -9.31 14.27 2.87
C THR A 218 -7.94 14.62 3.42
N MET A 219 -7.44 15.83 3.18
CA MET A 219 -6.16 16.25 3.75
C MET A 219 -6.26 16.42 5.26
N LEU A 220 -5.27 15.93 6.00
CA LEU A 220 -5.15 16.08 7.44
C LEU A 220 -4.68 17.50 7.78
N SER A 221 -5.20 18.03 8.88
CA SER A 221 -4.76 19.29 9.46
C SER A 221 -3.42 19.15 10.19
N ASN A 222 -2.74 20.28 10.44
CA ASN A 222 -1.50 20.28 11.21
C ASN A 222 -1.69 19.73 12.63
N ASP A 223 -2.86 19.92 13.24
CA ASP A 223 -3.17 19.42 14.58
C ASP A 223 -3.27 17.88 14.60
N GLU A 224 -3.81 17.28 13.54
CA GLU A 224 -3.89 15.81 13.39
C GLU A 224 -2.52 15.16 13.14
N LEU A 225 -1.59 15.93 12.59
CA LEU A 225 -0.20 15.53 12.32
C LEU A 225 0.74 15.86 13.49
N ALA A 226 0.27 16.58 14.50
CA ALA A 226 1.08 16.99 15.63
C ALA A 226 1.59 15.78 16.42
N GLY A 227 2.87 15.80 16.80
CA GLY A 227 3.50 14.74 17.61
C GLY A 227 4.06 13.57 16.82
N LEU A 228 3.90 13.53 15.49
CA LEU A 228 4.64 12.59 14.64
C LEU A 228 6.15 12.89 14.69
N ASP A 229 6.96 11.87 14.94
CA ASP A 229 8.42 11.96 14.98
C ASP A 229 9.07 11.03 13.93
N PHE A 230 9.38 11.61 12.77
CA PHE A 230 10.13 10.96 11.71
C PHE A 230 11.65 10.95 11.95
N GLY A 231 12.11 11.26 13.17
CA GLY A 231 13.51 11.55 13.50
C GLY A 231 13.82 13.05 13.57
N THR A 232 12.79 13.88 13.72
CA THR A 232 12.80 15.35 13.55
C THR A 232 13.51 16.11 14.68
N GLY A 233 14.04 15.41 15.69
CA GLY A 233 14.74 16.02 16.82
C GLY A 233 16.00 16.82 16.44
N ASN A 234 16.53 16.64 15.22
CA ASN A 234 17.63 17.44 14.68
C ASN A 234 17.10 18.51 13.71
N GLN A 235 16.86 19.73 14.20
CA GLN A 235 16.30 20.83 13.40
C GLN A 235 17.14 21.21 12.17
N GLU A 236 18.45 20.93 12.16
CA GLU A 236 19.31 21.23 11.01
C GLU A 236 19.04 20.28 9.84
N VAL A 237 18.87 18.98 10.15
CA VAL A 237 18.54 17.92 9.18
C VAL A 237 17.18 18.15 8.53
N PHE A 238 16.21 18.64 9.30
CA PHE A 238 14.80 18.78 8.88
C PHE A 238 14.43 20.22 8.48
N SER A 239 15.41 21.10 8.26
CA SER A 239 15.16 22.52 7.99
C SER A 239 14.36 22.80 6.71
N LEU A 240 14.35 21.85 5.77
CA LEU A 240 13.60 21.90 4.50
C LEU A 240 12.35 21.01 4.52
N ALA A 241 12.11 20.27 5.61
CA ALA A 241 11.12 19.21 5.64
C ALA A 241 9.69 19.76 5.66
N HIS A 242 8.84 19.15 4.86
CA HIS A 242 7.40 19.34 4.81
C HIS A 242 6.73 18.09 5.39
N THR A 243 5.73 18.30 6.26
CA THR A 243 4.84 17.23 6.71
C THR A 243 3.44 17.52 6.23
N PHE A 244 2.83 16.54 5.56
CA PHE A 244 1.41 16.56 5.24
C PHE A 244 0.87 15.14 5.36
N GLY A 245 -0.45 15.02 5.37
CA GLY A 245 -1.10 13.72 5.39
C GLY A 245 -2.50 13.80 4.83
N PHE A 246 -3.08 12.65 4.60
CA PHE A 246 -4.42 12.50 4.09
C PHE A 246 -5.07 11.23 4.63
N SER A 247 -6.40 11.18 4.56
CA SER A 247 -7.19 10.03 4.94
C SER A 247 -8.21 9.65 3.88
N PHE A 248 -8.65 8.41 3.91
CA PHE A 248 -9.65 7.85 3.00
C PHE A 248 -10.39 6.67 3.64
N ASP A 249 -11.48 6.25 2.99
CA ASP A 249 -12.32 5.14 3.47
C ASP A 249 -11.54 3.81 3.43
N ARG A 250 -11.46 3.15 4.58
CA ARG A 250 -10.78 1.86 4.77
C ARG A 250 -11.33 0.78 3.83
N ASN A 251 -12.59 0.85 3.43
CA ASN A 251 -13.24 -0.12 2.55
C ASN A 251 -12.75 -0.06 1.10
N PHE A 252 -11.95 0.95 0.73
CA PHE A 252 -11.30 0.99 -0.58
C PHE A 252 -10.13 0.01 -0.71
N LEU A 253 -9.59 -0.49 0.41
CA LEU A 253 -8.46 -1.41 0.41
C LEU A 253 -8.86 -2.83 0.84
N PRO A 254 -8.20 -3.87 0.29
CA PRO A 254 -8.29 -5.22 0.81
C PRO A 254 -7.79 -5.34 2.26
N ASP A 255 -8.05 -6.49 2.85
CA ASP A 255 -7.39 -6.94 4.07
C ASP A 255 -6.12 -7.74 3.70
N GLY A 256 -5.22 -7.89 4.67
CA GLY A 256 -4.00 -8.68 4.57
C GLY A 256 -2.73 -7.84 4.45
N ASP A 257 -1.66 -8.51 4.05
CA ASP A 257 -0.32 -7.93 3.93
C ASP A 257 -0.23 -7.01 2.71
N ALA A 258 0.28 -5.80 2.90
CA ALA A 258 0.55 -4.83 1.86
C ALA A 258 1.97 -4.30 1.97
N LEU A 259 2.73 -4.41 0.88
CA LEU A 259 3.86 -3.51 0.67
C LEU A 259 3.33 -2.21 0.10
N ILE A 260 3.59 -1.13 0.83
CA ILE A 260 3.21 0.22 0.46
C ILE A 260 4.48 0.94 0.05
N SER A 261 4.49 1.57 -1.12
CA SER A 261 5.69 2.22 -1.65
C SER A 261 5.40 3.59 -2.24
N LEU A 262 6.31 4.53 -2.01
CA LEU A 262 6.31 5.87 -2.56
C LEU A 262 7.69 6.19 -3.11
N LEU A 263 7.76 6.80 -4.29
CA LEU A 263 9.01 7.31 -4.85
C LEU A 263 8.81 8.75 -5.31
N ALA A 264 9.88 9.53 -5.37
CA ALA A 264 9.86 10.78 -6.14
C ALA A 264 9.65 10.47 -7.64
N GLU A 265 9.18 11.44 -8.42
CA GLU A 265 8.98 11.25 -9.88
C GLU A 265 10.28 10.96 -10.62
N CYS A 266 11.39 11.48 -10.13
CA CYS A 266 12.74 11.21 -10.61
C CYS A 266 13.36 9.92 -10.01
N ALA A 267 12.68 9.23 -9.09
CA ALA A 267 13.24 8.10 -8.31
C ALA A 267 14.62 8.40 -7.69
N ASN A 268 14.84 9.66 -7.30
CA ASN A 268 16.04 10.09 -6.58
C ASN A 268 15.94 9.84 -5.08
N ASP A 269 14.79 9.39 -4.63
CA ASP A 269 14.53 8.90 -3.28
C ASP A 269 13.21 8.10 -3.29
N GLY A 270 13.01 7.28 -2.27
CA GLY A 270 11.78 6.52 -2.09
C GLY A 270 11.74 5.73 -0.80
N MET A 271 10.53 5.41 -0.37
CA MET A 271 10.26 4.72 0.88
C MET A 271 9.31 3.55 0.64
N ALA A 272 9.45 2.51 1.44
CA ALA A 272 8.45 1.46 1.58
C ALA A 272 8.12 1.15 3.04
N MET A 273 6.90 0.66 3.27
CA MET A 273 6.47 0.13 4.55
C MET A 273 5.74 -1.20 4.34
N ALA A 274 5.92 -2.13 5.29
CA ALA A 274 5.30 -3.45 5.29
C ALA A 274 4.20 -3.50 6.35
N MET A 275 2.94 -3.48 5.89
CA MET A 275 1.79 -3.30 6.76
C MET A 275 0.77 -4.42 6.60
N ASN A 276 0.31 -4.99 7.71
CA ASN A 276 -0.78 -5.95 7.72
C ASN A 276 -2.09 -5.26 8.10
N PHE A 277 -3.06 -5.30 7.20
CA PHE A 277 -4.40 -4.79 7.43
C PHE A 277 -5.30 -5.92 7.94
N GLU A 278 -5.56 -5.93 9.24
CA GLU A 278 -6.46 -6.92 9.82
C GLU A 278 -7.87 -6.81 9.23
N PRO A 279 -8.60 -7.96 9.14
CA PRO A 279 -9.97 -7.96 8.68
C PRO A 279 -10.79 -6.96 9.45
N ASN A 280 -11.51 -6.12 8.71
CA ASN A 280 -12.40 -5.15 9.31
C ASN A 280 -13.40 -5.92 10.17
N LYS A 281 -13.30 -5.81 11.50
CA LYS A 281 -14.19 -6.50 12.43
C LYS A 281 -15.54 -5.82 12.35
N VAL A 282 -16.29 -6.08 11.28
CA VAL A 282 -17.73 -5.87 11.27
C VAL A 282 -18.22 -6.65 12.48
N ALA A 283 -18.68 -5.94 13.50
CA ALA A 283 -19.36 -6.56 14.60
C ALA A 283 -20.50 -7.35 13.97
N VAL A 284 -20.32 -8.66 13.82
CA VAL A 284 -21.40 -9.56 13.48
C VAL A 284 -22.40 -9.28 14.58
N ALA A 285 -23.52 -8.63 14.24
CA ALA A 285 -24.59 -8.38 15.19
C ALA A 285 -24.80 -9.71 15.87
N ALA A 286 -24.47 -9.80 17.17
CA ALA A 286 -24.56 -11.04 17.91
C ALA A 286 -25.94 -11.58 17.59
N SER A 287 -26.01 -12.78 17.00
CA SER A 287 -27.28 -13.38 16.67
C SER A 287 -28.02 -13.47 18.00
N VAL A 288 -28.95 -12.53 18.21
CA VAL A 288 -29.86 -12.56 19.33
C VAL A 288 -30.51 -13.93 19.20
N PRO A 289 -30.34 -14.85 20.17
CA PRO A 289 -30.98 -16.14 20.09
C PRO A 289 -32.45 -15.84 19.91
N GLU A 290 -33.00 -16.14 18.74
CA GLU A 290 -34.44 -16.06 18.58
C GLU A 290 -35.04 -16.90 19.70
N PRO A 291 -35.96 -16.36 20.52
CA PRO A 291 -36.52 -17.11 21.62
C PRO A 291 -37.24 -18.34 21.05
N THR A 292 -36.55 -19.48 21.08
CA THR A 292 -37.07 -20.83 20.80
C THR A 292 -38.18 -21.23 21.79
N THR A 293 -38.52 -20.35 22.73
CA THR A 293 -39.58 -20.46 23.72
C THR A 293 -40.99 -20.16 23.20
N VAL A 294 -41.19 -19.55 22.03
CA VAL A 294 -42.57 -19.27 21.54
C VAL A 294 -43.15 -20.45 20.75
N THR A 295 -42.33 -21.22 20.04
CA THR A 295 -42.81 -22.39 19.27
C THR A 295 -43.08 -23.61 20.15
N SER A 296 -42.37 -23.74 21.27
CA SER A 296 -42.53 -24.85 22.22
C SER A 296 -43.78 -24.73 23.10
N LEU A 297 -44.27 -23.51 23.38
CA LEU A 297 -45.53 -23.31 24.11
C LEU A 297 -46.78 -23.59 23.28
N ALA A 298 -46.73 -23.37 21.96
CA ALA A 298 -47.86 -23.63 21.06
C ALA A 298 -48.13 -25.14 20.88
N VAL A 299 -47.09 -25.98 20.87
CA VAL A 299 -47.25 -27.44 20.69
C VAL A 299 -47.75 -28.12 21.97
N VAL A 300 -47.35 -27.64 23.16
CA VAL A 300 -47.80 -28.21 24.44
C VAL A 300 -49.26 -27.85 24.75
N SER A 301 -49.72 -26.66 24.36
CA SER A 301 -51.12 -26.25 24.57
C SER A 301 -52.12 -26.98 23.65
N LEU A 302 -51.71 -27.33 22.41
CA LEU A 302 -52.50 -28.18 21.51
C LEU A 302 -52.59 -29.65 21.99
N ALA A 303 -51.53 -30.19 22.59
CA ALA A 303 -51.54 -31.55 23.15
C ALA A 303 -52.46 -31.68 24.39
N LEU A 304 -52.54 -30.63 25.23
CA LEU A 304 -53.40 -30.63 26.42
C LEU A 304 -54.89 -30.42 26.06
N ALA A 305 -55.21 -29.60 25.05
CA ALA A 305 -56.58 -29.42 24.59
C ALA A 305 -57.17 -30.68 23.93
N GLY A 306 -56.38 -31.41 23.13
CA GLY A 306 -56.81 -32.66 22.49
C GLY A 306 -57.13 -33.80 23.46
N SER A 307 -56.47 -33.84 24.63
CA SER A 307 -56.69 -34.89 25.63
C SER A 307 -57.99 -34.74 26.43
N LYS A 308 -58.53 -33.51 26.55
CA LYS A 308 -59.82 -33.26 27.22
C LYS A 308 -61.04 -33.55 26.34
N VAL A 309 -60.97 -33.30 25.04
CA VAL A 309 -62.09 -33.56 24.11
C VAL A 309 -62.35 -35.06 23.94
N ARG A 310 -61.31 -35.91 24.02
CA ARG A 310 -61.45 -37.37 23.87
C ARG A 310 -62.09 -38.05 25.08
N LYS A 311 -62.19 -37.38 26.23
CA LYS A 311 -62.81 -37.90 27.46
C LYS A 311 -64.30 -37.53 27.61
N GLN A 312 -64.81 -36.58 26.82
CA GLN A 312 -66.22 -36.18 26.87
C GLN A 312 -67.12 -36.92 25.86
N ASN A 313 -66.54 -37.64 24.88
CA ASN A 313 -67.29 -38.43 23.90
C ASN A 313 -67.39 -39.93 24.25
N LYS A 314 -67.22 -40.28 25.53
CA LYS A 314 -67.52 -41.62 26.08
C LYS A 314 -68.30 -41.49 27.39
N ALA A 315 -69.52 -40.96 27.28
CA ALA A 315 -70.61 -41.12 28.23
C ALA A 315 -71.90 -41.19 27.42
#